data_AF-A0A432U5T9-F1
#
_entry.id   AF-A0A432U5T9-F1
#
_cell.length_a   1.000
_cell.length_b   1.000
_cell.length_c   1.000
_cell.angle_alpha   90.00
_cell.angle_beta   90.00
_cell.angle_gamma   90.00
#
_symmetry.space_group_name_H-M   'P 1'
#
loop_
_entity.id
_entity.type
_entity.pdbx_description
1 polymer ?
#
loop_
_entity_poly.entity_id
_entity_poly.type
_entity_poly.pdbx_seq_one_letter_code
_entity_poly.pdbx_strand_id
1 'polypeptide(L)' 'MRRRSAPKREILPDPKFGDLVLAKFVNILMLDGKKSVAEKIVYDALDTIEA' A
#
# COMPACT_ATOMS: atom_id res chain seq x y z
N MET A 1 -27.51 16.18 -0.68
CA MET A 1 -26.54 15.09 -0.87
C MET A 1 -26.12 14.96 -2.35
N ARG A 2 -25.58 16.03 -2.98
CA ARG A 2 -25.09 15.99 -4.38
C ARG A 2 -23.89 16.91 -4.69
N ARG A 3 -23.22 17.49 -3.67
CA ARG A 3 -22.12 18.47 -3.86
C ARG A 3 -21.05 18.50 -2.74
N ARG A 4 -20.74 17.36 -2.13
CA ARG A 4 -19.48 17.27 -1.36
C ARG A 4 -18.71 16.06 -1.86
N SER A 5 -17.65 16.32 -2.63
CA SER A 5 -16.64 15.32 -2.91
C SER A 5 -16.08 14.83 -1.57
N ALA A 6 -15.94 13.52 -1.42
CA ALA A 6 -15.28 12.97 -0.25
C ALA A 6 -13.85 13.55 -0.18
N PRO A 7 -13.38 13.96 1.00
CA PRO A 7 -11.99 14.39 1.15
C PRO A 7 -11.08 13.22 0.78
N LYS A 8 -10.03 13.50 0.00
CA LYS A 8 -9.00 12.50 -0.29
C LYS A 8 -8.30 12.18 1.02
N ARG A 9 -8.26 10.90 1.39
CA ARG A 9 -7.50 10.45 2.56
C ARG A 9 -6.02 10.45 2.18
N GLU A 10 -5.24 11.22 2.90
CA GLU A 10 -3.78 11.16 2.79
C GLU A 10 -3.29 9.88 3.44
N ILE A 11 -2.43 9.17 2.73
CA ILE A 11 -1.76 7.96 3.22
C ILE A 11 -0.30 8.30 3.47
N LEU A 12 0.30 7.59 4.41
CA LEU A 12 1.73 7.67 4.61
C LEU A 12 2.45 6.93 3.48
N PRO A 13 3.61 7.42 3.03
CA PRO A 13 4.46 6.71 2.10
C PRO A 13 4.98 5.40 2.70
N ASP A 14 5.41 4.50 1.83
CA ASP A 14 5.95 3.21 2.23
C ASP A 14 7.21 3.38 3.12
N PRO A 15 7.34 2.65 4.24
CA PRO A 15 8.47 2.83 5.15
C PRO A 15 9.83 2.38 4.59
N LYS A 16 9.88 1.50 3.58
CA LYS A 16 11.13 0.99 3.02
C LYS A 16 11.60 1.83 1.84
N PHE A 17 10.69 2.12 0.90
CA PHE A 17 11.02 2.82 -0.35
C PHE A 17 10.55 4.28 -0.39
N GLY A 18 9.75 4.74 0.57
CA GLY A 18 9.21 6.11 0.58
C GLY A 18 8.17 6.38 -0.51
N ASP A 19 7.71 5.35 -1.23
CA ASP A 19 6.79 5.50 -2.37
C ASP A 19 5.32 5.42 -1.92
N LEU A 20 4.51 6.37 -2.40
CA LEU A 20 3.06 6.41 -2.21
C LEU A 20 2.33 5.35 -3.04
N VAL A 21 2.85 4.97 -4.20
CA VAL A 21 2.26 3.95 -5.07
C VAL A 21 2.36 2.59 -4.40
N LEU A 22 3.54 2.26 -3.87
CA LEU A 22 3.77 1.00 -3.18
C LEU A 22 2.93 0.90 -1.89
N ALA A 23 2.83 1.99 -1.13
CA ALA A 23 1.92 2.06 0.02
C ALA A 23 0.45 1.81 -0.35
N LYS A 24 -0.04 2.34 -1.48
CA LYS A 24 -1.40 2.04 -1.97
C LYS A 24 -1.56 0.58 -2.34
N PHE A 25 -0.55 0.01 -2.99
CA PHE A 25 -0.57 -1.37 -3.45
C PHE A 25 -0.64 -2.34 -2.26
N VAL A 26 0.19 -2.14 -1.24
CA VAL A 26 0.15 -2.91 0.02
C VAL A 26 -1.23 -2.81 0.68
N ASN A 27 -1.82 -1.61 0.73
CA ASN A 27 -3.15 -1.42 1.33
C ASN A 27 -4.28 -2.11 0.56
N ILE A 28 -4.16 -2.26 -0.76
CA ILE A 28 -5.14 -2.99 -1.59
C ILE A 28 -4.99 -4.51 -1.41
N LEU A 29 -3.75 -5.00 -1.31
CA LEU A 29 -3.46 -6.42 -1.13
C LEU A 29 -3.78 -6.93 0.28
N MET A 30 -3.77 -6.03 1.27
CA MET A 30 -4.03 -6.35 2.66
C MET A 30 -5.44 -6.94 2.88
N LEU A 31 -5.48 -8.16 3.42
CA LEU A 31 -6.70 -8.84 3.86
C LEU A 31 -6.76 -8.87 5.40
N ASP A 32 -7.95 -8.72 5.96
CA ASP A 32 -8.23 -8.71 7.41
C ASP A 32 -7.39 -7.72 8.24
N GLY A 33 -6.89 -6.64 7.63
CA GLY A 33 -6.02 -5.67 8.32
C GLY A 33 -4.59 -6.19 8.60
N LYS A 34 -4.17 -7.30 7.97
CA LYS A 34 -2.85 -7.91 8.17
C LYS A 34 -1.76 -7.20 7.35
N LYS A 35 -1.37 -5.99 7.78
CA LYS A 35 -0.40 -5.14 7.07
C LYS A 35 0.99 -5.79 6.93
N SER A 36 1.51 -6.38 8.01
CA SER A 36 2.83 -7.03 8.02
C SER A 36 2.92 -8.20 7.03
N VAL A 37 1.85 -8.98 6.87
CA VAL A 37 1.81 -10.09 5.90
C VAL A 37 1.77 -9.55 4.47
N ALA A 38 0.96 -8.53 4.21
CA ALA A 38 0.88 -7.90 2.89
C ALA A 38 2.22 -7.26 2.47
N GLU A 39 2.87 -6.54 3.39
CA GLU A 39 4.19 -5.95 3.15
C GLU A 39 5.23 -7.03 2.80
N LYS A 40 5.25 -8.13 3.57
CA LYS A 40 6.17 -9.24 3.32
C LYS A 40 5.98 -9.83 1.92
N ILE A 41 4.75 -10.14 1.52
CA ILE A 41 4.47 -10.71 0.19
C ILE A 41 4.92 -9.77 -0.93
N VAL A 42 4.65 -8.46 -0.79
CA VAL A 42 5.02 -7.48 -1.81
C VAL A 42 6.54 -7.35 -1.93
N TYR A 43 7.27 -7.27 -0.81
CA TYR A 43 8.73 -7.18 -0.84
C TYR A 43 9.37 -8.47 -1.36
N ASP A 44 8.91 -9.63 -0.90
CA ASP A 44 9.41 -10.92 -1.38
C ASP A 44 9.22 -11.05 -2.92
N ALA A 45 8.09 -10.56 -3.44
CA ALA A 45 7.82 -10.55 -4.88
C ALA A 45 8.71 -9.58 -5.67
N LEU A 46 9.03 -8.40 -5.10
CA LEU A 46 9.94 -7.44 -5.72
C LEU A 46 11.37 -7.97 -5.74
N ASP A 47 11.83 -8.56 -4.63
CA ASP A 47 13.15 -9.19 -4.53
C ASP A 47 13.30 -10.35 -5.55
N THR A 48 12.20 -11.05 -5.87
CA THR A 48 12.18 -12.11 -6.89
C THR A 48 12.35 -11.57 -8.32
N ILE A 49 11.91 -10.34 -8.61
CA ILE A 49 12.03 -9.72 -9.94
C ILE A 49 13.41 -9.06 -10.13
N GLU A 50 14.07 -8.67 -9.05
CA GLU A 50 15.41 -8.07 -9.08
C GLU A 50 16.53 -9.11 -9.34
N ALA A 51 16.25 -10.41 -9.17
CA ALA A 51 17.15 -11.54 -9.43
C ALA A 51 17.06 -12.07 -10.88
#